data_AF-A0A812FNI8-F1
#
_entry.id   AF-A0A812FNI8-F1
#
_cell.length_a   1.000
_cell.length_b   1.000
_cell.length_c   1.000
_cell.angle_alpha   90.00
_cell.angle_beta   90.00
_cell.angle_gamma   90.00
#
_symmetry.space_group_name_H-M   'P 1'
#
loop_
_entity.id
_entity.type
_entity.pdbx_description
1 polymer ?
#
loop_
_entity_poly.entity_id
_entity_poly.type
_entity_poly.pdbx_seq_one_letter_code
_entity_poly.pdbx_strand_id
1 'polypeptide(L)'
;MTRIQTKSEKEAMIDLAAALSVPAQLYQLQGGESAEALAQEEPFGCDASLMIRLVRGEQLPGVNVDASVLDEAQGLAKQMREVFELPDLEVASRYKRDELTKAIATLHPELVFVRRERRRDALGNGLMEMMVGRNSRFPEKSEAALVLDSHSVPGRGVKQTLNLASVMLPISLKLLRELELGEWQQGETNYEEEVPRATMHLTYAGRTICTEFQALKGGVAVQSIVEMIEAETLLPGFAPLRKQQIQHWKNYNALGLNPEPVDKDTLDGLSFSTWLVEQLETLGVESMEDIELFEADDIPFEGIPDWEYQDFAEQFPLKLLLAELKLDVEYFVSRKLVHVIYTDGNRKGDPKRWELPRWSGWKVQYKKASRVLDVK
;
A
#
# COMPACT_ATOMS: atom_id res chain seq x y z
N MET A 1 1.03 23.59 26.35
CA MET A 1 1.98 24.74 26.47
C MET A 1 3.26 24.40 27.21
N THR A 2 3.21 23.85 28.43
CA THR A 2 4.42 23.47 29.22
C THR A 2 5.34 22.45 28.54
N ARG A 3 4.83 21.66 27.60
CA ARG A 3 5.58 20.64 26.87
C ARG A 3 6.33 21.17 25.63
N ILE A 4 6.10 22.42 25.23
CA ILE A 4 6.86 23.07 24.15
C ILE A 4 8.17 23.58 24.75
N GLN A 5 9.28 22.97 24.34
CA GLN A 5 10.60 23.21 24.95
C GLN A 5 11.30 24.45 24.37
N THR A 6 11.11 24.73 23.09
CA THR A 6 11.76 25.87 22.43
C THR A 6 11.09 27.17 22.86
N LYS A 7 11.90 28.14 23.31
CA LYS A 7 11.41 29.42 23.86
C LYS A 7 10.51 30.18 22.88
N SER A 8 10.94 30.33 21.62
CA SER A 8 10.21 31.06 20.58
C SER A 8 8.83 30.48 20.29
N GLU A 9 8.73 29.16 20.17
CA GLU A 9 7.49 28.43 19.92
C GLU A 9 6.59 28.44 21.16
N LYS A 10 7.17 28.42 22.36
CA LYS A 10 6.42 28.56 23.61
C LYS A 10 5.80 29.95 23.75
N GLU A 11 6.56 31.01 23.44
CA GLU A 11 6.03 32.39 23.35
C GLU A 11 4.87 32.46 22.35
N ALA A 12 5.06 31.95 21.13
CA ALA A 12 4.04 31.96 20.09
C ALA A 12 2.77 31.18 20.49
N MET A 13 2.93 30.04 21.16
CA MET A 13 1.79 29.25 21.65
C MET A 13 1.03 29.99 22.75
N ILE A 14 1.71 30.73 23.62
CA ILE A 14 1.07 31.55 24.66
C ILE A 14 0.29 32.70 24.04
N ASP A 15 0.88 33.40 23.07
CA ASP A 15 0.19 34.49 22.37
C ASP A 15 -1.07 33.98 21.66
N LEU A 16 -0.97 32.81 21.02
CA LEU A 16 -2.09 32.14 20.38
C LEU A 16 -3.16 31.68 21.38
N ALA A 17 -2.76 31.04 22.48
CA ALA A 17 -3.68 30.59 23.51
C ALA A 17 -4.43 31.76 24.17
N ALA A 18 -3.74 32.88 24.39
CA ALA A 18 -4.35 34.11 24.89
C ALA A 18 -5.40 34.64 23.90
N ALA A 19 -5.08 34.73 22.61
CA ALA A 19 -6.03 35.13 21.57
C ALA A 19 -7.26 34.20 21.51
N LEU A 20 -7.05 32.87 21.60
CA LEU A 20 -8.13 31.88 21.57
C LEU A 20 -8.98 31.85 22.84
N SER A 21 -8.47 32.39 23.95
CA SER A 21 -9.19 32.41 25.24
C SER A 21 -10.19 33.56 25.32
N VAL A 22 -10.08 34.56 24.44
CA VAL A 22 -11.02 35.69 24.41
C VAL A 22 -12.28 35.28 23.63
N PRO A 23 -13.49 35.38 24.22
CA PRO A 23 -14.72 34.91 23.59
C PRO A 23 -15.15 35.70 22.34
N ALA A 24 -14.71 36.96 22.25
CA ALA A 24 -15.09 37.87 21.18
C ALA A 24 -14.16 37.72 19.96
N GLN A 25 -14.69 38.01 18.78
CA GLN A 25 -13.92 37.94 17.54
C GLN A 25 -12.85 39.04 17.50
N LEU A 26 -11.57 38.64 17.52
CA LEU A 26 -10.42 39.56 17.55
C LEU A 26 -10.32 40.48 16.32
N TYR A 27 -10.64 39.95 15.14
CA TYR A 27 -10.49 40.69 13.89
C TYR A 27 -11.55 40.35 12.84
N GLN A 28 -11.74 41.27 11.90
CA GLN A 28 -12.53 41.09 10.68
C GLN A 28 -11.65 41.34 9.46
N LEU A 29 -11.83 40.52 8.43
CA LEU A 29 -11.08 40.63 7.18
C LEU A 29 -11.85 41.47 6.16
N GLN A 30 -11.11 42.35 5.48
CA GLN A 30 -11.59 43.09 4.33
C GLN A 30 -11.38 42.28 3.05
N GLY A 31 -12.27 42.43 2.07
CA GLY A 31 -12.14 41.82 0.74
C GLY A 31 -11.37 42.71 -0.25
N GLY A 32 -11.29 42.26 -1.51
CA GLY A 32 -10.71 43.04 -2.62
C GLY A 32 -9.19 43.19 -2.52
N GLU A 33 -8.68 44.36 -2.93
CA GLU A 33 -7.23 44.67 -2.95
C GLU A 33 -6.57 44.49 -1.58
N SER A 34 -7.27 44.81 -0.49
CA SER A 34 -6.79 44.61 0.88
C SER A 34 -6.52 43.13 1.20
N ALA A 35 -7.33 42.21 0.67
CA ALA A 35 -7.14 40.77 0.85
C ALA A 35 -5.91 40.26 0.08
N GLU A 36 -5.66 40.82 -1.11
CA GLU A 36 -4.47 40.50 -1.91
C GLU A 36 -3.19 41.00 -1.22
N ALA A 37 -3.20 42.21 -0.66
CA ALA A 37 -2.09 42.74 0.13
C ALA A 37 -1.81 41.87 1.37
N LEU A 38 -2.86 41.44 2.08
CA LEU A 38 -2.71 40.52 3.21
C LEU A 38 -2.12 39.17 2.79
N ALA A 39 -2.50 38.65 1.63
CA ALA A 39 -1.95 37.41 1.09
C ALA A 39 -0.46 37.53 0.70
N GLN A 40 0.03 38.74 0.40
CA GLN A 40 1.46 38.98 0.18
C GLN A 40 2.24 39.01 1.51
N GLU A 41 1.70 39.66 2.55
CA GLU A 41 2.36 39.75 3.86
C GLU A 41 2.23 38.48 4.72
N GLU A 42 1.19 37.68 4.51
CA GLU A 42 0.95 36.41 5.19
C GLU A 42 0.50 35.37 4.15
N PRO A 43 1.46 34.75 3.42
CA PRO A 43 1.17 33.90 2.26
C PRO A 43 0.66 32.50 2.61
N PHE A 44 0.70 32.11 3.89
CA PHE A 44 0.27 30.77 4.29
C PHE A 44 -1.24 30.66 4.47
N GLY A 45 -1.98 31.78 4.56
CA GLY A 45 -3.42 31.74 4.81
C GLY A 45 -3.72 31.15 6.18
N CYS A 46 -3.01 31.63 7.19
CA CYS A 46 -2.96 31.04 8.52
C CYS A 46 -3.64 31.94 9.54
N ASP A 47 -4.78 31.51 10.08
CA ASP A 47 -5.54 32.27 11.08
C ASP A 47 -4.73 32.37 12.39
N ALA A 48 -4.09 31.27 12.80
CA ALA A 48 -3.29 31.23 14.02
C ALA A 48 -2.08 32.18 13.95
N SER A 49 -1.34 32.19 12.83
CA SER A 49 -0.20 33.10 12.65
C SER A 49 -0.67 34.54 12.60
N LEU A 50 -1.84 34.81 12.02
CA LEU A 50 -2.44 36.14 12.02
C LEU A 50 -2.71 36.61 13.45
N MET A 51 -3.38 35.80 14.27
CA MET A 51 -3.68 36.12 15.67
C MET A 51 -2.41 36.39 16.50
N ILE A 52 -1.37 35.56 16.35
CA ILE A 52 -0.09 35.75 17.05
C ILE A 52 0.52 37.12 16.70
N ARG A 53 0.53 37.49 15.41
CA ARG A 53 1.08 38.78 14.95
C ARG A 53 0.28 39.96 15.50
N LEU A 54 -1.05 39.87 15.50
CA LEU A 54 -1.93 40.90 16.06
C LEU A 54 -1.69 41.09 17.57
N VAL A 55 -1.63 40.00 18.34
CA VAL A 55 -1.33 40.07 19.79
C VAL A 55 0.04 40.71 20.05
N ARG A 56 1.02 40.46 19.17
CA ARG A 56 2.35 41.10 19.23
C ARG A 56 2.37 42.56 18.75
N GLY A 57 1.23 43.13 18.35
CA GLY A 57 1.09 44.53 17.98
C GLY A 57 1.38 44.83 16.51
N GLU A 58 1.49 43.82 15.64
CA GLU A 58 1.65 44.05 14.21
C GLU A 58 0.34 44.55 13.59
N GLN A 59 0.45 45.53 12.68
CA GLN A 59 -0.66 45.99 11.85
C GLN A 59 -0.57 45.34 10.48
N LEU A 60 -1.68 44.78 10.00
CA LEU A 60 -1.71 44.01 8.77
C LEU A 60 -2.77 44.58 7.82
N PRO A 61 -2.47 44.65 6.51
CA PRO A 61 -3.39 45.21 5.54
C PRO A 61 -4.70 44.41 5.51
N GLY A 62 -5.83 45.10 5.41
CA GLY A 62 -7.14 44.45 5.32
C GLY A 62 -7.61 43.75 6.60
N VAL A 63 -6.97 43.99 7.74
CA VAL A 63 -7.37 43.42 9.03
C VAL A 63 -7.89 44.52 9.94
N ASN A 64 -9.21 44.51 10.19
CA ASN A 64 -9.85 45.40 11.16
C ASN A 64 -9.85 44.71 12.52
N VAL A 65 -9.11 45.27 13.48
CA VAL A 65 -8.98 44.72 14.83
C VAL A 65 -9.94 45.42 15.78
N ASP A 66 -10.61 44.66 16.66
CA ASP A 66 -11.33 45.25 17.79
C ASP A 66 -10.32 45.57 18.91
N ALA A 67 -10.13 46.87 19.17
CA ALA A 67 -9.13 47.32 20.14
C ALA A 67 -9.39 46.79 21.56
N SER A 68 -10.66 46.68 21.96
CA SER A 68 -11.01 46.19 23.30
C SER A 68 -10.70 44.70 23.47
N VAL A 69 -10.97 43.92 22.44
CA VAL A 69 -10.69 42.47 22.40
C VAL A 69 -9.18 42.22 22.31
N LEU A 70 -8.47 43.04 21.54
CA LEU A 70 -7.01 42.97 21.45
C LEU A 70 -6.35 43.30 22.79
N ASP A 71 -6.79 44.35 23.48
CA ASP A 71 -6.27 44.72 24.80
C ASP A 71 -6.46 43.58 25.82
N GLU A 72 -7.62 42.90 25.79
CA GLU A 72 -7.88 41.72 26.63
C GLU A 72 -6.94 40.56 26.29
N ALA A 73 -6.80 40.22 25.00
CA ALA A 73 -5.89 39.17 24.55
C ALA A 73 -4.43 39.45 24.92
N GLN A 74 -3.98 40.71 24.78
CA GLN A 74 -2.64 41.14 25.19
C GLN A 74 -2.45 41.10 26.70
N GLY A 75 -3.47 41.48 27.48
CA GLY A 75 -3.47 41.36 28.93
C GLY A 75 -3.29 39.92 29.39
N LEU A 76 -4.04 38.98 28.80
CA LEU A 76 -3.91 37.55 29.06
C LEU A 76 -2.52 37.02 28.66
N ALA A 77 -2.02 37.41 27.49
CA ALA A 77 -0.68 37.00 27.03
C ALA A 77 0.42 37.47 27.99
N LYS A 78 0.33 38.70 28.50
CA LYS A 78 1.28 39.24 29.51
C LYS A 78 1.22 38.44 30.81
N GLN A 79 0.03 38.18 31.35
CA GLN A 79 -0.14 37.36 32.56
C GLN A 79 0.45 35.95 32.38
N MET A 80 0.20 35.31 31.24
CA MET A 80 0.76 33.99 30.95
C MET A 80 2.29 34.04 30.81
N ARG A 81 2.83 35.05 30.14
CA ARG A 81 4.29 35.23 29.99
C ARG A 81 4.98 35.42 31.34
N GLU A 82 4.38 36.19 32.26
CA GLU A 82 4.87 36.33 33.64
C GLU A 82 4.96 34.97 34.34
N VAL A 83 3.90 34.16 34.28
CA VAL A 83 3.86 32.82 34.89
C VAL A 83 4.92 31.88 34.30
N PHE A 84 5.24 32.02 33.02
CA PHE A 84 6.22 31.18 32.33
C PHE A 84 7.62 31.80 32.25
N GLU A 85 7.86 32.93 32.91
CA GLU A 85 9.12 33.69 32.91
C GLU A 85 9.62 34.00 31.49
N LEU A 86 8.71 34.42 30.62
CA LEU A 86 8.99 34.76 29.22
C LEU A 86 9.13 36.27 29.01
N PRO A 87 9.82 36.72 27.95
CA PRO A 87 9.95 38.13 27.62
C PRO A 87 8.60 38.81 27.38
N ASP A 88 8.57 40.14 27.40
CA ASP A 88 7.40 40.94 27.02
C ASP A 88 7.05 40.81 25.54
N LEU A 89 5.81 41.19 25.18
CA LEU A 89 5.29 41.12 23.82
C LEU A 89 6.15 41.91 22.82
N GLU A 90 6.62 43.10 23.20
CA GLU A 90 7.40 44.01 22.35
C GLU A 90 8.74 43.43 21.90
N VAL A 91 9.30 42.49 22.68
CA VAL A 91 10.59 41.85 22.43
C VAL A 91 10.45 40.35 22.17
N ALA A 92 9.25 39.92 21.76
CA ALA A 92 8.95 38.53 21.45
C ALA A 92 9.86 38.00 20.33
N SER A 93 10.34 36.77 20.53
CA SER A 93 11.23 36.08 19.61
C SER A 93 10.49 35.72 18.32
N ARG A 94 11.19 35.77 17.17
CA ARG A 94 10.70 35.19 15.93
C ARG A 94 10.65 33.66 16.07
N TYR A 95 9.49 33.07 15.80
CA TYR A 95 9.29 31.62 15.83
C TYR A 95 9.30 31.03 14.43
N LYS A 96 9.58 29.72 14.35
CA LYS A 96 9.46 28.97 13.11
C LYS A 96 8.10 28.31 13.07
N ARG A 97 7.31 28.68 12.07
CA ARG A 97 5.96 28.15 11.88
C ARG A 97 5.93 26.62 11.83
N ASP A 98 6.87 26.01 11.10
CA ASP A 98 6.92 24.55 10.94
C ASP A 98 7.29 23.83 12.24
N GLU A 99 8.08 24.46 13.11
CA GLU A 99 8.39 23.91 14.43
C GLU A 99 7.18 24.04 15.37
N LEU A 100 6.46 25.18 15.31
CA LEU A 100 5.22 25.37 16.07
C LEU A 100 4.13 24.38 15.65
N THR A 101 3.89 24.20 14.34
CA THR A 101 2.88 23.25 13.84
C THR A 101 3.22 21.83 14.23
N LYS A 102 4.49 21.43 14.09
CA LYS A 102 4.96 20.10 14.49
C LYS A 102 4.78 19.88 15.99
N ALA A 103 5.12 20.87 16.82
CA ALA A 103 4.94 20.79 18.27
C ALA A 103 3.46 20.63 18.65
N ILE A 104 2.56 21.41 18.04
CA ILE A 104 1.11 21.31 18.31
C ILE A 104 0.58 19.94 17.84
N ALA A 105 0.87 19.53 16.61
CA ALA A 105 0.40 18.27 16.05
C ALA A 105 0.91 17.04 16.81
N THR A 106 2.13 17.10 17.34
CA THR A 106 2.70 16.03 18.18
C THR A 106 1.99 15.94 19.54
N LEU A 107 1.66 17.09 20.14
CA LEU A 107 1.02 17.14 21.46
C LEU A 107 -0.48 16.87 21.39
N HIS A 108 -1.10 17.25 20.28
CA HIS A 108 -2.55 17.26 20.07
C HIS A 108 -2.90 16.72 18.67
N PRO A 109 -2.66 15.42 18.40
CA PRO A 109 -2.97 14.81 17.11
C PRO A 109 -4.47 14.84 16.78
N GLU A 110 -5.35 14.96 17.78
CA GLU A 110 -6.79 15.13 17.59
C GLU A 110 -7.17 16.43 16.86
N LEU A 111 -6.28 17.43 16.85
CA LEU A 111 -6.49 18.70 16.15
C LEU A 111 -6.06 18.63 14.68
N VAL A 112 -5.50 17.52 14.21
CA VAL A 112 -5.03 17.36 12.82
C VAL A 112 -6.21 16.95 11.94
N PHE A 113 -6.59 17.81 11.01
CA PHE A 113 -7.66 17.55 10.06
C PHE A 113 -7.12 17.52 8.63
N VAL A 114 -7.59 16.55 7.84
CA VAL A 114 -7.32 16.44 6.40
C VAL A 114 -8.57 16.68 5.59
N ARG A 115 -8.43 17.41 4.48
CA ARG A 115 -9.49 17.70 3.54
C ARG A 115 -10.00 16.39 2.93
N ARG A 116 -11.32 16.23 2.78
CA ARG A 116 -11.88 15.03 2.14
C ARG A 116 -11.62 15.09 0.63
N GLU A 117 -11.26 13.96 0.02
CA GLU A 117 -10.91 13.91 -1.41
C GLU A 117 -12.07 14.35 -2.32
N ARG A 118 -13.28 13.86 -2.05
CA ARG A 118 -14.47 14.14 -2.87
C ARG A 118 -15.20 15.43 -2.48
N ARG A 119 -15.18 15.78 -1.20
CA ARG A 119 -15.88 16.96 -0.67
C ARG A 119 -14.87 17.92 -0.06
N ARG A 120 -14.30 18.77 -0.89
CA ARG A 120 -13.18 19.64 -0.52
C ARG A 120 -13.53 20.67 0.55
N ASP A 121 -14.79 21.08 0.68
CA ASP A 121 -15.24 22.01 1.72
C ASP A 121 -15.28 21.40 3.14
N ALA A 122 -15.11 20.08 3.25
CA ALA A 122 -15.05 19.36 4.52
C ALA A 122 -13.63 18.84 4.83
N LEU A 123 -13.30 18.79 6.12
CA LEU A 123 -12.12 18.12 6.66
C LEU A 123 -12.52 17.10 7.72
N GLY A 124 -11.73 16.03 7.86
CA GLY A 124 -11.90 15.03 8.91
C GLY A 124 -10.59 14.70 9.61
N ASN A 125 -10.68 14.28 10.87
CA ASN A 125 -9.56 13.76 11.68
C ASN A 125 -9.74 12.27 12.06
N GLY A 126 -10.77 11.61 11.49
CA GLY A 126 -11.14 10.23 11.79
C GLY A 126 -12.18 10.09 12.90
N LEU A 127 -12.35 11.10 13.75
CA LEU A 127 -13.35 11.12 14.82
C LEU A 127 -14.58 11.95 14.46
N MET A 128 -14.33 13.10 13.83
CA MET A 128 -15.39 14.01 13.42
C MET A 128 -15.03 14.71 12.12
N GLU A 129 -16.03 15.41 11.60
CA GLU A 129 -15.91 16.20 10.39
C GLU A 129 -16.26 17.66 10.67
N MET A 130 -15.53 18.55 10.02
CA MET A 130 -15.69 20.00 10.10
C MET A 130 -15.73 20.61 8.72
N MET A 131 -16.51 21.67 8.56
CA MET A 131 -16.49 22.51 7.37
C MET A 131 -15.52 23.67 7.58
N VAL A 132 -14.88 24.13 6.50
CA VAL A 132 -14.08 25.36 6.56
C VAL A 132 -14.97 26.54 6.95
N GLY A 133 -14.61 27.27 8.00
CA GLY A 133 -15.34 28.46 8.43
C GLY A 133 -15.29 29.56 7.37
N ARG A 134 -16.40 30.28 7.20
CA ARG A 134 -16.54 31.32 6.15
C ARG A 134 -15.49 32.42 6.21
N ASN A 135 -15.01 32.71 7.42
CA ASN A 135 -14.02 33.77 7.67
C ASN A 135 -12.59 33.22 7.84
N SER A 136 -12.40 31.90 7.71
CA SER A 136 -11.06 31.31 7.80
C SER A 136 -10.25 31.65 6.54
N ARG A 137 -8.96 31.91 6.72
CA ARG A 137 -8.00 32.13 5.64
C ARG A 137 -7.45 30.85 5.03
N PHE A 138 -7.93 29.68 5.47
CA PHE A 138 -7.42 28.38 5.04
C PHE A 138 -7.46 28.21 3.51
N PRO A 139 -6.30 28.13 2.83
CA PRO A 139 -6.26 28.12 1.37
C PRO A 139 -6.91 26.88 0.76
N GLU A 140 -7.56 27.03 -0.39
CA GLU A 140 -8.16 25.90 -1.12
C GLU A 140 -7.15 24.82 -1.52
N LYS A 141 -5.91 25.25 -1.83
CA LYS A 141 -4.78 24.37 -2.17
C LYS A 141 -4.25 23.56 -0.99
N SER A 142 -4.56 23.95 0.24
CA SER A 142 -4.10 23.26 1.44
C SER A 142 -4.97 22.02 1.69
N GLU A 143 -4.32 20.88 1.90
CA GLU A 143 -4.98 19.59 2.08
C GLU A 143 -5.12 19.19 3.56
N ALA A 144 -4.41 19.87 4.47
CA ALA A 144 -4.47 19.57 5.90
C ALA A 144 -4.31 20.84 6.74
N ALA A 145 -4.85 20.82 7.95
CA ALA A 145 -4.71 21.89 8.93
C ALA A 145 -4.75 21.35 10.35
N LEU A 146 -4.15 22.09 11.26
CA LEU A 146 -4.55 22.07 12.67
C LEU A 146 -5.80 22.95 12.82
N VAL A 147 -6.87 22.39 13.37
CA VAL A 147 -8.07 23.17 13.74
C VAL A 147 -8.00 23.46 15.23
N LEU A 148 -7.78 24.73 15.58
CA LEU A 148 -7.52 25.14 16.96
C LEU A 148 -8.76 25.68 17.68
N ASP A 149 -9.75 26.10 16.90
CA ASP A 149 -11.04 26.53 17.41
C ASP A 149 -12.13 26.19 16.38
N SER A 150 -13.34 25.97 16.89
CA SER A 150 -14.51 25.64 16.08
C SER A 150 -15.80 26.07 16.77
N HIS A 151 -16.85 26.29 15.99
CA HIS A 151 -18.18 26.56 16.51
C HIS A 151 -19.24 25.75 15.76
N SER A 152 -20.27 25.33 16.48
CA SER A 152 -21.38 24.58 15.91
C SER A 152 -22.53 25.50 15.55
N VAL A 153 -23.04 25.38 14.33
CA VAL A 153 -24.23 26.11 13.85
C VAL A 153 -25.33 25.14 13.41
N PRO A 154 -26.61 25.53 13.51
CA PRO A 154 -27.70 24.76 12.92
C PRO A 154 -27.49 24.59 11.41
N GLY A 155 -27.56 23.34 10.95
CA GLY A 155 -27.46 22.96 9.54
C GLY A 155 -28.77 23.16 8.77
N ARG A 156 -28.81 22.65 7.53
CA ARG A 156 -30.04 22.64 6.74
C ARG A 156 -31.02 21.62 7.34
N GLY A 157 -32.01 22.12 8.07
CA GLY A 157 -33.04 21.33 8.74
C GLY A 157 -32.77 21.17 10.25
N VAL A 158 -33.84 20.92 11.02
CA VAL A 158 -33.86 21.01 12.50
C VAL A 158 -32.99 19.94 13.21
N LYS A 159 -32.34 19.03 12.48
CA LYS A 159 -31.58 17.89 13.04
C LYS A 159 -30.11 17.79 12.63
N GLN A 160 -29.61 18.71 11.81
CA GLN A 160 -28.18 18.71 11.44
C GLN A 160 -27.45 19.81 12.20
N THR A 161 -26.33 19.45 12.82
CA THR A 161 -25.38 20.42 13.41
C THR A 161 -24.15 20.45 12.52
N LEU A 162 -23.75 21.63 12.06
CA LEU A 162 -22.55 21.85 11.28
C LEU A 162 -21.44 22.38 12.18
N ASN A 163 -20.30 21.70 12.22
CA ASN A 163 -19.12 22.19 12.92
C ASN A 163 -18.26 22.98 11.94
N LEU A 164 -18.03 24.26 12.24
CA LEU A 164 -17.23 25.16 11.41
C LEU A 164 -15.87 25.37 12.08
N ALA A 165 -14.79 25.06 11.37
CA ALA A 165 -13.43 25.36 11.80
C ALA A 165 -13.18 26.88 11.68
N SER A 166 -13.01 27.58 12.81
CA SER A 166 -12.87 29.04 12.86
C SER A 166 -11.41 29.49 12.84
N VAL A 167 -10.51 28.75 13.51
CA VAL A 167 -9.08 29.09 13.55
C VAL A 167 -8.28 27.92 13.01
N MET A 168 -7.73 28.09 11.81
CA MET A 168 -7.00 27.05 11.10
C MET A 168 -5.52 27.42 10.91
N LEU A 169 -4.67 26.43 11.10
CA LEU A 169 -3.23 26.50 10.90
C LEU A 169 -2.84 25.45 9.85
N PRO A 170 -2.69 25.82 8.56
CA PRO A 170 -2.40 24.89 7.48
C PRO A 170 -1.13 24.06 7.73
N ILE A 171 -1.14 22.77 7.40
CA ILE A 171 0.02 21.88 7.52
C ILE A 171 0.18 21.05 6.24
N SER A 172 1.37 20.52 6.02
CA SER A 172 1.64 19.64 4.88
C SER A 172 1.24 18.19 5.20
N LEU A 173 0.86 17.42 4.18
CA LEU A 173 0.69 15.97 4.32
C LEU A 173 2.00 15.27 4.71
N LYS A 174 3.15 15.87 4.36
CA LYS A 174 4.47 15.40 4.81
C LYS A 174 4.59 15.40 6.33
N LEU A 175 4.04 16.40 7.03
CA LEU A 175 4.05 16.42 8.48
C LEU A 175 3.27 15.23 9.07
N LEU A 176 2.14 14.85 8.47
CA LEU A 176 1.37 13.68 8.92
C LEU A 176 2.18 12.39 8.76
N ARG A 177 2.92 12.26 7.65
CA ARG A 177 3.84 11.14 7.43
C ARG A 177 5.00 11.12 8.44
N GLU A 178 5.59 12.27 8.74
CA GLU A 178 6.67 12.39 9.74
C GLU A 178 6.22 12.05 11.16
N LEU A 179 4.97 12.36 11.49
CA LEU A 179 4.37 12.09 12.79
C LEU A 179 3.66 10.73 12.86
N GLU A 180 3.74 9.93 11.79
CA GLU A 180 3.09 8.61 11.67
C GLU A 180 1.59 8.66 12.00
N LEU A 181 0.93 9.75 11.58
CA LEU A 181 -0.50 9.93 11.77
C LEU A 181 -1.26 9.17 10.69
N GLY A 182 -1.81 8.03 11.06
CA GLY A 182 -2.61 7.16 10.19
C GLY A 182 -2.27 5.69 10.38
N GLU A 183 -2.82 4.87 9.50
CA GLU A 183 -2.56 3.44 9.44
C GLU A 183 -1.99 3.08 8.08
N TRP A 184 -0.93 2.27 8.07
CA TRP A 184 -0.40 1.70 6.85
C TRP A 184 -1.30 0.57 6.36
N GLN A 185 -1.72 0.65 5.11
CA GLN A 185 -2.54 -0.35 4.44
C GLN A 185 -1.82 -0.85 3.20
N GLN A 186 -1.74 -2.17 3.05
CA GLN A 186 -1.20 -2.80 1.86
C GLN A 186 -2.20 -2.69 0.72
N GLY A 187 -1.75 -2.13 -0.41
CA GLY A 187 -2.44 -2.08 -1.68
C GLY A 187 -2.02 -3.24 -2.59
N GLU A 188 -2.07 -3.00 -3.90
CA GLU A 188 -1.73 -4.00 -4.91
C GLU A 188 -0.20 -4.23 -4.99
N THR A 189 0.18 -5.46 -5.34
CA THR A 189 1.56 -5.79 -5.70
C THR A 189 1.84 -5.26 -7.10
N ASN A 190 2.89 -4.45 -7.23
CA ASN A 190 3.34 -3.93 -8.51
C ASN A 190 4.34 -4.92 -9.14
N TYR A 191 4.00 -5.43 -10.31
CA TYR A 191 4.81 -6.35 -11.13
C TYR A 191 5.41 -5.68 -12.38
N GLU A 192 5.27 -4.36 -12.55
CA GLU A 192 5.83 -3.62 -13.69
C GLU A 192 7.34 -3.32 -13.53
N GLU A 193 7.86 -3.37 -12.30
CA GLU A 193 9.29 -3.23 -12.02
C GLU A 193 10.03 -4.58 -12.13
N GLU A 194 11.36 -4.56 -12.31
CA GLU A 194 12.19 -5.78 -12.36
C GLU A 194 12.05 -6.64 -11.11
N VAL A 195 11.79 -6.02 -9.95
CA VAL A 195 11.54 -6.70 -8.68
C VAL A 195 10.15 -6.32 -8.19
N PRO A 196 9.25 -7.30 -7.92
CA PRO A 196 7.90 -7.00 -7.48
C PRO A 196 7.90 -6.37 -6.09
N ARG A 197 7.04 -5.38 -5.89
CA ARG A 197 6.95 -4.59 -4.64
C ARG A 197 5.51 -4.44 -4.17
N ALA A 198 5.31 -4.46 -2.85
CA ALA A 198 4.04 -4.09 -2.25
C ALA A 198 3.86 -2.58 -2.31
N THR A 199 2.71 -2.14 -2.80
CA THR A 199 2.27 -0.75 -2.63
C THR A 199 1.74 -0.58 -1.22
N MET A 200 2.27 0.37 -0.46
CA MET A 200 1.84 0.69 0.90
C MET A 200 1.25 2.10 0.92
N HIS A 201 0.05 2.24 1.47
CA HIS A 201 -0.64 3.53 1.62
C HIS A 201 -0.72 3.92 3.09
N LEU A 202 -0.24 5.11 3.45
CA LEU A 202 -0.53 5.68 4.76
C LEU A 202 -1.89 6.37 4.68
N THR A 203 -2.89 5.81 5.35
CA THR A 203 -4.27 6.33 5.34
C THR A 203 -4.58 7.02 6.66
N TYR A 204 -5.05 8.26 6.60
CA TYR A 204 -5.51 9.00 7.77
C TYR A 204 -6.87 9.61 7.50
N ALA A 205 -7.82 9.40 8.42
CA ALA A 205 -9.20 9.86 8.29
C ALA A 205 -9.85 9.47 6.94
N GLY A 206 -9.54 8.27 6.41
CA GLY A 206 -10.05 7.79 5.12
C GLY A 206 -9.50 8.52 3.89
N ARG A 207 -8.36 9.21 4.01
CA ARG A 207 -7.61 9.80 2.90
C ARG A 207 -6.21 9.19 2.84
N THR A 208 -5.70 8.94 1.64
CA THR A 208 -4.30 8.55 1.44
C THR A 208 -3.38 9.77 1.59
N ILE A 209 -2.46 9.70 2.55
CA ILE A 209 -1.50 10.75 2.88
C ILE A 209 -0.25 10.63 2.01
N CYS A 210 0.25 9.41 1.86
CA CYS A 210 1.33 9.08 0.95
C CYS A 210 1.26 7.61 0.54
N THR A 211 1.97 7.31 -0.54
CA THR A 211 2.17 5.96 -1.05
C THR A 211 3.67 5.68 -1.07
N GLU A 212 4.07 4.53 -0.55
CA GLU A 212 5.44 4.02 -0.57
C GLU A 212 5.46 2.62 -1.19
N PHE A 213 6.59 2.22 -1.77
CA PHE A 213 6.79 0.88 -2.28
C PHE A 213 7.75 0.13 -1.35
N GLN A 214 7.37 -1.06 -0.94
CA GLN A 214 8.17 -1.89 -0.02
C GLN A 214 8.42 -3.26 -0.64
N ALA A 215 9.54 -3.88 -0.26
CA ALA A 215 9.82 -5.26 -0.63
C ALA A 215 8.72 -6.19 -0.11
N LEU A 216 8.37 -7.20 -0.91
CA LEU A 216 7.44 -8.24 -0.50
C LEU A 216 8.04 -9.06 0.65
N LYS A 217 7.19 -9.45 1.61
CA LYS A 217 7.58 -10.29 2.75
C LYS A 217 6.57 -11.40 3.03
N GLY A 218 7.05 -12.51 3.57
CA GLY A 218 6.27 -13.66 4.01
C GLY A 218 5.51 -14.33 2.85
N GLY A 219 4.31 -14.86 3.13
CA GLY A 219 3.53 -15.63 2.15
C GLY A 219 3.20 -14.89 0.85
N VAL A 220 3.09 -13.55 0.88
CA VAL A 220 2.89 -12.76 -0.36
C VAL A 220 4.14 -12.80 -1.23
N ALA A 221 5.34 -12.71 -0.63
CA ALA A 221 6.58 -12.86 -1.39
C ALA A 221 6.71 -14.26 -1.99
N VAL A 222 6.40 -15.30 -1.22
CA VAL A 222 6.43 -16.70 -1.69
C VAL A 222 5.53 -16.89 -2.90
N GLN A 223 4.29 -16.40 -2.85
CA GLN A 223 3.36 -16.49 -3.99
C GLN A 223 3.91 -15.80 -5.24
N SER A 224 4.42 -14.57 -5.10
CA SER A 224 5.02 -13.85 -6.24
C SER A 224 6.27 -14.55 -6.78
N ILE A 225 7.11 -15.14 -5.92
CA ILE A 225 8.27 -15.94 -6.33
C ILE A 225 7.83 -17.15 -7.16
N VAL A 226 6.81 -17.89 -6.71
CA VAL A 226 6.27 -19.03 -7.47
C VAL A 226 5.77 -18.60 -8.84
N GLU A 227 5.01 -17.51 -8.94
CA GLU A 227 4.53 -16.96 -10.21
C GLU A 227 5.68 -16.59 -11.16
N MET A 228 6.73 -15.96 -10.63
CA MET A 228 7.92 -15.59 -11.40
C MET A 228 8.72 -16.82 -11.88
N ILE A 229 8.86 -17.84 -11.04
CA ILE A 229 9.48 -19.11 -11.45
C ILE A 229 8.63 -19.82 -12.52
N GLU A 230 7.29 -19.79 -12.40
CA GLU A 230 6.39 -20.34 -13.42
C GLU A 230 6.47 -19.59 -14.74
N ALA A 231 6.69 -18.27 -14.71
CA ALA A 231 6.92 -17.43 -15.87
C ALA A 231 8.35 -17.53 -16.44
N GLU A 232 9.22 -18.35 -15.84
CA GLU A 232 10.64 -18.52 -16.17
C GLU A 232 11.45 -17.22 -16.08
N THR A 233 11.00 -16.24 -15.30
CA THR A 233 11.78 -15.02 -14.99
C THR A 233 12.77 -15.26 -13.86
N LEU A 234 12.45 -16.18 -12.94
CA LEU A 234 13.36 -16.73 -11.94
C LEU A 234 13.63 -18.21 -12.22
N LEU A 235 14.85 -18.66 -11.94
CA LEU A 235 15.29 -20.06 -12.11
C LEU A 235 14.85 -20.67 -13.46
N PRO A 236 15.32 -20.12 -14.61
CA PRO A 236 14.85 -20.55 -15.93
C PRO A 236 15.08 -22.06 -16.16
N GLY A 237 14.08 -22.75 -16.71
CA GLY A 237 14.09 -24.20 -16.89
C GLY A 237 13.68 -25.03 -15.65
N PHE A 238 13.62 -24.43 -14.46
CA PHE A 238 13.21 -25.11 -13.24
C PHE A 238 11.74 -25.55 -13.29
N ALA A 239 10.82 -24.63 -13.61
CA ALA A 239 9.39 -24.94 -13.65
C ALA A 239 9.05 -26.06 -14.66
N PRO A 240 9.54 -26.04 -15.93
CA PRO A 240 9.33 -27.15 -16.86
C PRO A 240 9.85 -28.50 -16.34
N LEU A 241 11.06 -28.52 -15.77
CA LEU A 241 11.69 -29.73 -15.25
C LEU A 241 10.88 -30.33 -14.09
N ARG A 242 10.54 -29.51 -13.09
CA ARG A 242 9.79 -29.95 -11.91
C ARG A 242 8.37 -30.35 -12.26
N LYS A 243 7.69 -29.64 -13.18
CA LYS A 243 6.38 -30.06 -13.72
C LYS A 243 6.46 -31.43 -14.38
N GLN A 244 7.51 -31.71 -15.15
CA GLN A 244 7.72 -33.04 -15.74
C GLN A 244 7.94 -34.11 -14.68
N GLN A 245 8.82 -33.88 -13.70
CA GLN A 245 9.11 -34.83 -12.63
C GLN A 245 7.86 -35.14 -11.79
N ILE A 246 7.07 -34.13 -11.44
CA ILE A 246 5.80 -34.30 -10.73
C ILE A 246 4.84 -35.18 -11.53
N GLN A 247 4.70 -34.95 -12.84
CA GLN A 247 3.81 -35.76 -13.69
C GLN A 247 4.31 -37.21 -13.84
N HIS A 248 5.61 -37.42 -14.00
CA HIS A 248 6.19 -38.77 -13.99
C HIS A 248 5.94 -39.47 -12.65
N TRP A 249 6.11 -38.76 -11.53
CA TRP A 249 5.84 -39.31 -10.20
C TRP A 249 4.39 -39.74 -10.01
N LYS A 250 3.43 -38.93 -10.48
CA LYS A 250 2.01 -39.32 -10.49
C LYS A 250 1.78 -40.59 -11.31
N ASN A 251 2.39 -40.70 -12.49
CA ASN A 251 2.27 -41.89 -13.33
C ASN A 251 2.90 -43.12 -12.66
N TYR A 252 4.09 -42.98 -12.09
CA TYR A 252 4.82 -44.04 -11.39
C TYR A 252 4.00 -44.63 -10.23
N ASN A 253 3.38 -43.76 -9.42
CA ASN A 253 2.47 -44.17 -8.35
C ASN A 253 1.19 -44.83 -8.88
N ALA A 254 0.58 -44.26 -9.92
CA ALA A 254 -0.63 -44.82 -10.52
C ALA A 254 -0.40 -46.21 -11.14
N LEU A 255 0.83 -46.52 -11.57
CA LEU A 255 1.26 -47.82 -12.06
C LEU A 255 1.55 -48.84 -10.93
N GLY A 256 1.59 -48.40 -9.68
CA GLY A 256 1.93 -49.23 -8.52
C GLY A 256 3.41 -49.61 -8.46
N LEU A 257 4.30 -48.81 -9.06
CA LEU A 257 5.74 -49.05 -9.06
C LEU A 257 6.42 -48.52 -7.79
N ASN A 258 5.77 -47.58 -7.10
CA ASN A 258 6.27 -47.06 -5.83
C ASN A 258 6.10 -48.11 -4.71
N PRO A 259 7.19 -48.53 -4.04
CA PRO A 259 7.11 -49.47 -2.92
C PRO A 259 6.39 -48.89 -1.69
N GLU A 260 6.34 -47.56 -1.56
CA GLU A 260 5.69 -46.85 -0.47
C GLU A 260 4.46 -46.09 -1.01
N PRO A 261 3.27 -46.70 -0.99
CA PRO A 261 2.10 -46.12 -1.63
C PRO A 261 1.74 -44.76 -0.99
N VAL A 262 1.70 -43.73 -1.82
CA VAL A 262 1.23 -42.39 -1.43
C VAL A 262 -0.29 -42.36 -1.52
N ASP A 263 -0.93 -41.66 -0.58
CA ASP A 263 -2.38 -41.46 -0.61
C ASP A 263 -2.84 -40.78 -1.90
N LYS A 264 -3.99 -41.22 -2.40
CA LYS A 264 -4.51 -40.74 -3.68
C LYS A 264 -4.89 -39.26 -3.64
N ASP A 265 -5.46 -38.77 -2.54
CA ASP A 265 -5.86 -37.37 -2.43
C ASP A 265 -4.63 -36.47 -2.40
N THR A 266 -3.53 -36.92 -1.77
CA THR A 266 -2.23 -36.24 -1.81
C THR A 266 -1.68 -36.16 -3.24
N LEU A 267 -1.70 -37.26 -4.00
CA LEU A 267 -1.23 -37.27 -5.39
C LEU A 267 -2.09 -36.42 -6.32
N ASP A 268 -3.41 -36.42 -6.14
CA ASP A 268 -4.34 -35.62 -6.95
C ASP A 268 -4.15 -34.12 -6.65
N GLY A 269 -3.91 -33.74 -5.39
CA GLY A 269 -3.62 -32.37 -4.95
C GLY A 269 -2.21 -31.86 -5.29
N LEU A 270 -1.24 -32.74 -5.54
CA LEU A 270 0.13 -32.36 -5.84
C LEU A 270 0.21 -31.60 -7.17
N SER A 271 0.57 -30.32 -7.14
CA SER A 271 0.84 -29.50 -8.31
C SER A 271 2.20 -28.82 -8.17
N PHE A 272 2.74 -28.27 -9.25
CA PHE A 272 3.99 -27.52 -9.18
C PHE A 272 3.88 -26.35 -8.20
N SER A 273 2.82 -25.54 -8.30
CA SER A 273 2.65 -24.35 -7.47
C SER A 273 2.49 -24.71 -5.99
N THR A 274 1.64 -25.70 -5.66
CA THR A 274 1.45 -26.14 -4.27
C THR A 274 2.73 -26.73 -3.68
N TRP A 275 3.42 -27.58 -4.45
CA TRP A 275 4.69 -28.16 -4.02
C TRP A 275 5.75 -27.08 -3.78
N LEU A 276 5.92 -26.14 -4.72
CA LEU A 276 6.96 -25.12 -4.62
C LEU A 276 6.69 -24.16 -3.45
N VAL A 277 5.44 -23.78 -3.19
CA VAL A 277 5.09 -22.99 -2.00
C VAL A 277 5.55 -23.72 -0.73
N GLU A 278 5.20 -24.99 -0.57
CA GLU A 278 5.60 -25.79 0.60
C GLU A 278 7.12 -25.91 0.73
N GLN A 279 7.84 -26.08 -0.38
CA GLN A 279 9.31 -26.13 -0.36
C GLN A 279 9.92 -24.80 0.07
N LEU A 280 9.47 -23.69 -0.51
CA LEU A 280 9.98 -22.35 -0.18
C LEU A 280 9.71 -21.99 1.29
N GLU A 281 8.52 -22.33 1.79
CA GLU A 281 8.19 -22.16 3.22
C GLU A 281 9.07 -23.03 4.12
N THR A 282 9.33 -24.28 3.73
CA THR A 282 10.23 -25.18 4.48
C THR A 282 11.67 -24.69 4.51
N LEU A 283 12.12 -24.06 3.43
CA LEU A 283 13.45 -23.44 3.32
C LEU A 283 13.54 -22.10 4.04
N GLY A 284 12.42 -21.57 4.55
CA GLY A 284 12.38 -20.28 5.25
C GLY A 284 12.51 -19.08 4.32
N VAL A 285 12.14 -19.22 3.05
CA VAL A 285 12.13 -18.11 2.09
C VAL A 285 10.99 -17.16 2.43
N GLU A 286 11.31 -15.92 2.81
CA GLU A 286 10.34 -14.90 3.17
C GLU A 286 10.39 -13.69 2.23
N SER A 287 11.37 -13.61 1.33
CA SER A 287 11.60 -12.44 0.47
C SER A 287 12.27 -12.81 -0.87
N MET A 288 12.28 -11.84 -1.79
CA MET A 288 13.00 -11.95 -3.07
C MET A 288 14.52 -12.13 -2.86
N GLU A 289 15.06 -11.55 -1.81
CA GLU A 289 16.48 -11.65 -1.47
C GLU A 289 16.85 -13.07 -1.00
N ASP A 290 15.92 -13.75 -0.33
CA ASP A 290 16.15 -15.13 0.13
C ASP A 290 16.23 -16.09 -1.05
N ILE A 291 15.33 -15.98 -2.05
CA ILE A 291 15.33 -16.89 -3.20
C ILE A 291 16.58 -16.72 -4.08
N GLU A 292 17.19 -15.53 -4.13
CA GLU A 292 18.44 -15.29 -4.86
C GLU A 292 19.62 -16.10 -4.29
N LEU A 293 19.52 -16.61 -3.06
CA LEU A 293 20.54 -17.46 -2.43
C LEU A 293 20.44 -18.93 -2.85
N PHE A 294 19.36 -19.33 -3.52
CA PHE A 294 19.10 -20.72 -3.91
C PHE A 294 19.32 -20.91 -5.41
N GLU A 295 19.93 -22.02 -5.77
CA GLU A 295 19.99 -22.55 -7.11
C GLU A 295 18.92 -23.63 -7.32
N ALA A 296 18.69 -24.01 -8.58
CA ALA A 296 17.71 -25.04 -8.94
C ALA A 296 17.94 -26.39 -8.23
N ASP A 297 19.20 -26.70 -7.92
CA ASP A 297 19.60 -27.95 -7.29
C ASP A 297 19.37 -27.94 -5.77
N ASP A 298 19.22 -26.77 -5.15
CA ASP A 298 18.92 -26.63 -3.71
C ASP A 298 17.46 -26.96 -3.38
N ILE A 299 16.59 -27.03 -4.39
CA ILE A 299 15.16 -27.33 -4.26
C ILE A 299 14.85 -28.64 -5.01
N PRO A 300 15.33 -29.80 -4.52
CA PRO A 300 15.12 -31.10 -5.18
C PRO A 300 13.66 -31.55 -5.08
N PHE A 301 13.19 -32.27 -6.10
CA PHE A 301 11.91 -32.97 -6.03
C PHE A 301 12.15 -34.44 -5.70
N GLU A 302 11.72 -34.86 -4.50
CA GLU A 302 11.80 -36.24 -4.04
C GLU A 302 10.71 -37.10 -4.69
N GLY A 303 10.97 -37.57 -5.91
CA GLY A 303 10.06 -38.39 -6.71
C GLY A 303 10.62 -39.77 -7.03
N ILE A 304 10.59 -40.13 -8.31
CA ILE A 304 11.18 -41.38 -8.80
C ILE A 304 12.70 -41.33 -8.54
N PRO A 305 13.32 -42.41 -8.01
CA PRO A 305 14.75 -42.43 -7.77
C PRO A 305 15.60 -42.15 -9.01
N ASP A 306 16.69 -41.41 -8.85
CA ASP A 306 17.54 -40.94 -9.95
C ASP A 306 18.05 -42.08 -10.85
N TRP A 307 18.37 -43.24 -10.27
CA TRP A 307 18.88 -44.40 -11.01
C TRP A 307 17.83 -45.07 -11.92
N GLU A 308 16.54 -44.83 -11.69
CA GLU A 308 15.42 -45.38 -12.47
C GLU A 308 14.75 -44.29 -13.34
N TYR A 309 14.92 -43.02 -12.99
CA TYR A 309 14.18 -41.92 -13.61
C TYR A 309 14.35 -41.83 -15.13
N GLN A 310 15.58 -41.99 -15.64
CA GLN A 310 15.83 -41.88 -17.08
C GLN A 310 15.11 -42.99 -17.86
N ASP A 311 15.25 -44.25 -17.42
CA ASP A 311 14.60 -45.39 -18.04
C ASP A 311 13.07 -45.24 -18.02
N PHE A 312 12.52 -44.77 -16.89
CA PHE A 312 11.09 -44.51 -16.76
C PHE A 312 10.62 -43.39 -17.70
N ALA A 313 11.34 -42.27 -17.77
CA ALA A 313 11.02 -41.13 -18.61
C ALA A 313 11.06 -41.48 -20.11
N GLU A 314 11.99 -42.35 -20.53
CA GLU A 314 12.06 -42.86 -21.90
C GLU A 314 10.90 -43.82 -22.23
N GLN A 315 10.46 -44.62 -21.25
CA GLN A 315 9.33 -45.54 -21.40
C GLN A 315 7.97 -44.83 -21.40
N PHE A 316 7.81 -43.81 -20.55
CA PHE A 316 6.59 -43.03 -20.36
C PHE A 316 6.80 -41.54 -20.68
N PRO A 317 7.22 -41.19 -21.91
CA PRO A 317 7.51 -39.81 -22.27
C PRO A 317 6.24 -38.96 -22.19
N LEU A 318 6.35 -37.74 -21.67
CA LEU A 318 5.26 -36.75 -21.66
C LEU A 318 5.18 -35.94 -22.95
N LYS A 319 6.24 -35.93 -23.75
CA LYS A 319 6.32 -35.22 -25.03
C LYS A 319 6.95 -36.11 -26.09
N LEU A 320 6.46 -36.02 -27.33
CA LEU A 320 7.03 -36.71 -28.48
C LEU A 320 7.33 -35.70 -29.59
N LEU A 321 8.56 -35.76 -30.10
CA LEU A 321 9.01 -35.00 -31.26
C LEU A 321 9.17 -35.95 -32.44
N LEU A 322 8.25 -35.87 -33.38
CA LEU A 322 8.27 -36.60 -34.64
C LEU A 322 8.54 -35.64 -35.80
N ALA A 323 8.83 -36.18 -36.99
CA ALA A 323 9.04 -35.37 -38.19
C ALA A 323 7.83 -34.47 -38.46
N GLU A 324 8.04 -33.16 -38.31
CA GLU A 324 7.05 -32.09 -38.47
C GLU A 324 5.81 -32.21 -37.57
N LEU A 325 5.93 -32.87 -36.41
CA LEU A 325 4.81 -33.11 -35.49
C LEU A 325 5.31 -33.13 -34.03
N LYS A 326 4.84 -32.16 -33.23
CA LYS A 326 5.05 -32.07 -31.78
C LYS A 326 3.79 -32.53 -31.06
N LEU A 327 3.96 -33.36 -30.05
CA LEU A 327 2.87 -34.03 -29.37
C LEU A 327 3.11 -34.02 -27.85
N ASP A 328 2.04 -33.80 -27.09
CA ASP A 328 2.01 -34.08 -25.66
C ASP A 328 1.38 -35.45 -25.41
N VAL A 329 1.71 -36.08 -24.30
CA VAL A 329 1.24 -37.42 -23.94
C VAL A 329 0.59 -37.39 -22.56
N GLU A 330 -0.68 -37.78 -22.49
CA GLU A 330 -1.43 -37.96 -21.25
C GLU A 330 -1.68 -39.44 -20.99
N TYR A 331 -1.44 -39.88 -19.75
CA TYR A 331 -1.59 -41.27 -19.33
C TYR A 331 -2.81 -41.44 -18.43
N PHE A 332 -3.68 -42.39 -18.77
CA PHE A 332 -4.84 -42.78 -17.98
C PHE A 332 -4.67 -44.23 -17.51
N VAL A 333 -3.86 -44.40 -16.46
CA VAL A 333 -3.39 -45.71 -16.00
C VAL A 333 -4.53 -46.67 -15.65
N SER A 334 -5.56 -46.18 -14.97
CA SER A 334 -6.73 -46.98 -14.55
C SER A 334 -7.48 -47.66 -15.70
N ARG A 335 -7.38 -47.10 -16.92
CA ARG A 335 -8.01 -47.65 -18.13
C ARG A 335 -7.01 -48.17 -19.16
N LYS A 336 -5.71 -48.18 -18.83
CA LYS A 336 -4.61 -48.49 -19.75
C LYS A 336 -4.74 -47.75 -21.07
N LEU A 337 -4.93 -46.44 -21.00
CA LEU A 337 -5.16 -45.56 -22.15
C LEU A 337 -4.10 -44.47 -22.20
N VAL A 338 -3.53 -44.26 -23.38
CA VAL A 338 -2.59 -43.16 -23.67
C VAL A 338 -3.24 -42.24 -24.70
N HIS A 339 -3.31 -40.95 -24.37
CA HIS A 339 -3.66 -39.91 -25.34
C HIS A 339 -2.38 -39.24 -25.85
N VAL A 340 -2.22 -39.24 -27.16
CA VAL A 340 -1.18 -38.50 -27.87
C VAL A 340 -1.84 -37.29 -28.48
N ILE A 341 -1.56 -36.10 -27.94
CA ILE A 341 -2.27 -34.87 -28.22
C ILE A 341 -1.42 -34.01 -29.14
N TYR A 342 -2.00 -33.61 -30.27
CA TYR A 342 -1.37 -32.64 -31.17
C TYR A 342 -1.20 -31.30 -30.48
N THR A 343 0.04 -30.80 -30.42
CA THR A 343 0.35 -29.45 -29.96
C THR A 343 0.73 -28.53 -31.13
N ASP A 344 1.67 -28.94 -31.98
CA ASP A 344 2.20 -28.10 -33.05
C ASP A 344 2.81 -28.96 -34.19
N GLY A 345 3.00 -28.38 -35.38
CA GLY A 345 3.64 -29.03 -36.52
C GLY A 345 2.90 -28.92 -37.86
N ASN A 346 3.64 -29.02 -38.96
CA ASN A 346 3.10 -28.83 -40.32
C ASN A 346 2.55 -30.11 -40.95
N ARG A 347 2.74 -31.26 -40.28
CA ARG A 347 2.30 -32.55 -40.80
C ARG A 347 0.77 -32.66 -40.79
N LYS A 348 0.20 -32.96 -41.96
CA LYS A 348 -1.24 -33.19 -42.13
C LYS A 348 -1.70 -34.59 -41.70
N GLY A 349 -0.81 -35.58 -41.82
CA GLY A 349 -1.10 -36.97 -41.50
C GLY A 349 -0.91 -37.32 -40.04
N ASP A 350 -1.70 -38.26 -39.55
CA ASP A 350 -1.67 -38.74 -38.16
C ASP A 350 -0.36 -39.51 -37.87
N PRO A 351 0.08 -39.58 -36.60
CA PRO A 351 1.21 -40.40 -36.22
C PRO A 351 0.90 -41.89 -36.45
N LYS A 352 1.83 -42.61 -37.05
CA LYS A 352 1.71 -44.06 -37.25
C LYS A 352 2.19 -44.79 -36.00
N ARG A 353 1.65 -45.99 -35.75
CA ARG A 353 1.98 -46.77 -34.55
C ARG A 353 3.48 -47.03 -34.35
N TRP A 354 4.21 -47.25 -35.45
CA TRP A 354 5.66 -47.52 -35.41
C TRP A 354 6.50 -46.28 -35.07
N GLU A 355 5.92 -45.08 -35.14
CA GLU A 355 6.57 -43.81 -34.75
C GLU A 355 6.41 -43.55 -33.24
N LEU A 356 5.57 -44.32 -32.54
CA LEU A 356 5.24 -44.11 -31.13
C LEU A 356 5.89 -45.18 -30.23
N PRO A 357 6.19 -44.85 -28.96
CA PRO A 357 6.68 -45.82 -27.97
C PRO A 357 5.84 -47.09 -27.86
N ARG A 358 6.47 -48.18 -27.41
CA ARG A 358 5.81 -49.47 -27.22
C ARG A 358 5.10 -49.53 -25.87
N TRP A 359 3.92 -48.91 -25.77
CA TRP A 359 3.01 -49.10 -24.63
C TRP A 359 2.25 -50.43 -24.71
N SER A 360 2.91 -51.52 -24.29
CA SER A 360 2.37 -52.88 -24.34
C SER A 360 1.12 -53.04 -23.46
N GLY A 361 -0.01 -53.43 -24.06
CA GLY A 361 -1.28 -53.60 -23.34
C GLY A 361 -2.06 -52.31 -23.10
N TRP A 362 -1.64 -51.19 -23.71
CA TRP A 362 -2.35 -49.92 -23.64
C TRP A 362 -3.06 -49.61 -24.96
N LYS A 363 -4.22 -48.99 -24.85
CA LYS A 363 -4.91 -48.36 -25.97
C LYS A 363 -4.25 -47.00 -26.24
N VAL A 364 -3.90 -46.72 -27.49
CA VAL A 364 -3.29 -45.45 -27.90
C VAL A 364 -4.29 -44.67 -28.76
N GLN A 365 -4.58 -43.43 -28.37
CA GLN A 365 -5.47 -42.55 -29.10
C GLN A 365 -4.76 -41.26 -29.47
N TYR A 366 -4.88 -40.84 -30.72
CA TYR A 366 -4.42 -39.55 -31.21
C TYR A 366 -5.54 -38.53 -31.13
N LYS A 367 -5.29 -37.38 -30.51
CA LYS A 367 -6.24 -36.27 -30.38
C LYS A 367 -5.72 -35.03 -31.09
N LYS A 368 -6.50 -34.48 -32.03
CA LYS A 368 -6.26 -33.18 -32.66
C LYS A 368 -7.55 -32.35 -32.60
N ALA A 369 -7.52 -31.27 -31.82
CA ALA A 369 -8.73 -30.51 -31.46
C ALA A 369 -9.82 -31.45 -30.87
N SER A 370 -11.01 -31.49 -31.47
CA SER A 370 -12.11 -32.37 -31.06
C SER A 370 -12.04 -33.79 -31.64
N ARG A 371 -11.13 -34.06 -32.58
CA ARG A 371 -11.03 -35.37 -33.26
C ARG A 371 -10.15 -36.31 -32.46
N VAL A 372 -10.70 -37.47 -32.07
CA VAL A 372 -9.99 -38.55 -31.38
C VAL A 372 -10.01 -39.81 -32.25
N LEU A 373 -8.85 -40.42 -32.49
CA LEU A 373 -8.68 -41.59 -33.34
C LEU A 373 -7.81 -42.65 -32.66
N ASP A 374 -8.20 -43.91 -32.78
CA ASP A 374 -7.38 -45.04 -32.29
C ASP A 374 -6.18 -45.26 -33.22
N VAL A 375 -4.96 -45.24 -32.67
CA VAL A 375 -3.73 -45.51 -33.43
C VAL A 375 -3.44 -47.00 -33.35
N LYS A 376 -3.59 -47.70 -34.48
CA LYS A 376 -3.39 -49.16 -34.59
C LYS A 376 -2.01 -49.52 -35.10
#